data_AF-A0A0S2KLZ5-F1
#
_entry.id   AF-A0A0S2KLZ5-F1
#
_cell.length_a   1.000
_cell.length_b   1.000
_cell.length_c   1.000
_cell.angle_alpha   90.00
_cell.angle_beta   90.00
_cell.angle_gamma   90.00
#
_symmetry.space_group_name_H-M   'P 1'
#
loop_
_entity.id
_entity.type
_entity.pdbx_description
1 polymer ?
#
loop_
_entity_poly.entity_id
_entity_poly.type
_entity_poly.pdbx_seq_one_letter_code
_entity_poly.pdbx_strand_id
1 'polypeptide(L)'
;MERIARVVFLIFTILLFNPSSVFADNNGANETNSNKMDWSPVMDAIIKVESNGNSRATNGKSVGAMQITPVLVAECNQILRKKKSKKRFNLSDRFSIAKSKEMFLLIQSMHNPLNDIEKAIRAWNGGLNYSVKRTQRYFEKVMKALGAA
;
A
#
# COMPACT_ATOMS: atom_id res chain seq x y z
N MET A 1 12.07 33.41 -55.60
CA MET A 1 12.19 33.20 -54.14
C MET A 1 11.51 31.93 -53.65
N GLU A 2 10.40 31.49 -54.26
CA GLU A 2 9.70 30.24 -53.97
C GLU A 2 10.58 28.97 -53.92
N ARG A 3 11.57 28.84 -54.81
CA ARG A 3 12.45 27.65 -54.86
C ARG A 3 13.53 27.65 -53.75
N ILE A 4 14.03 28.83 -53.37
CA ILE A 4 15.02 28.98 -52.29
C ILE A 4 14.33 28.78 -50.94
N ALA A 5 13.11 29.29 -50.76
CA ALA A 5 12.32 29.08 -49.55
C ALA A 5 12.03 27.58 -49.28
N ARG A 6 11.73 26.80 -50.33
CA ARG A 6 11.51 25.33 -50.19
C ARG A 6 12.80 24.57 -49.84
N VAL A 7 13.95 24.97 -50.39
CA VAL A 7 15.24 24.33 -50.07
C VAL A 7 15.67 24.66 -48.64
N VAL A 8 15.45 25.90 -48.18
CA VAL A 8 15.74 26.29 -46.78
C VAL A 8 14.83 25.54 -45.80
N PHE A 9 13.55 25.33 -46.14
CA PHE A 9 12.61 24.58 -45.29
C PHE A 9 12.93 23.07 -45.21
N LEU A 10 13.46 22.49 -46.30
CA LEU A 10 13.92 21.09 -46.33
C LEU A 10 15.23 20.87 -45.56
N ILE A 11 16.12 21.86 -45.50
CA ILE A 11 17.35 21.78 -44.71
C ILE A 11 17.04 21.94 -43.21
N PHE A 12 16.07 22.78 -42.84
CA PHE A 12 15.68 22.98 -41.43
C PHE A 12 14.93 21.79 -40.81
N THR A 13 14.30 20.93 -41.63
CA THR A 13 13.58 19.75 -41.13
C THR A 13 14.51 18.55 -40.86
N ILE A 14 15.71 18.51 -41.46
CA ILE A 14 16.66 17.40 -41.28
C ILE A 14 17.57 17.59 -40.05
N LEU A 15 17.61 18.79 -39.46
CA LEU A 15 18.40 19.09 -38.24
C LEU A 15 17.69 18.78 -36.91
N LEU A 16 16.42 18.35 -36.92
CA LEU A 16 15.65 18.00 -35.72
C LEU A 16 15.50 16.47 -35.50
N PHE A 17 16.06 15.65 -36.39
CA PHE A 17 16.10 14.19 -36.24
C PHE A 17 17.52 13.72 -35.91
N ASN A 18 18.03 14.13 -34.75
CA ASN A 18 19.11 13.43 -34.08
C ASN A 18 18.48 12.43 -33.09
N PRO A 19 18.40 11.13 -33.37
CA PRO A 19 18.19 10.16 -32.32
C PRO A 19 19.49 10.13 -31.51
N SER A 20 19.59 10.98 -30.48
CA SER A 20 20.55 10.75 -29.41
C SER A 20 20.18 9.40 -28.80
N SER A 21 20.92 8.37 -29.20
CA SER A 21 20.92 7.07 -28.53
C SER A 21 21.33 7.32 -27.08
N VAL A 22 20.33 7.39 -26.20
CA VAL A 22 20.54 7.26 -24.77
C VAL A 22 21.06 5.85 -24.57
N PHE A 23 22.35 5.74 -24.28
CA PHE A 23 22.86 4.54 -23.64
C PHE A 23 22.10 4.42 -22.32
N ALA A 24 21.22 3.42 -22.23
CA ALA A 24 20.79 2.93 -20.94
C ALA A 24 22.06 2.40 -20.27
N ASP A 25 22.56 3.16 -19.31
CA ASP A 25 23.60 2.69 -18.43
C ASP A 25 23.03 1.48 -17.70
N ASN A 26 23.49 0.29 -18.10
CA ASN A 26 23.36 -0.93 -17.32
C ASN A 26 24.31 -0.79 -16.12
N ASN A 27 24.08 0.21 -15.28
CA ASN A 27 24.45 0.14 -13.89
C ASN A 27 23.55 -0.92 -13.30
N GLY A 28 24.05 -2.15 -13.44
CA GLY A 28 23.40 -3.36 -13.00
C GLY A 28 22.77 -3.13 -11.65
N ALA A 29 21.48 -3.48 -11.57
CA ALA A 29 20.82 -4.00 -10.40
C ALA A 29 21.54 -3.75 -9.06
N ASN A 30 21.77 -2.48 -8.74
CA ASN A 30 21.68 -2.01 -7.39
C ASN A 30 20.26 -1.48 -7.30
N GLU A 31 19.32 -2.42 -7.48
CA GLU A 31 18.13 -2.44 -6.66
C GLU A 31 18.65 -2.19 -5.27
N THR A 32 18.55 -0.94 -4.83
CA THR A 32 18.78 -0.62 -3.44
C THR A 32 17.97 -1.67 -2.72
N ASN A 33 18.65 -2.47 -1.90
CA ASN A 33 17.99 -3.23 -0.84
C ASN A 33 17.28 -2.19 0.01
N SER A 34 16.16 -1.66 -0.49
CA SER A 34 15.30 -0.74 0.18
C SER A 34 14.88 -1.56 1.38
N ASN A 35 15.23 -1.06 2.57
CA ASN A 35 14.82 -1.61 3.83
C ASN A 35 13.29 -1.67 3.83
N LYS A 36 12.73 -2.75 3.27
CA LYS A 36 11.30 -2.92 3.14
C LYS A 36 10.79 -3.07 4.56
N MET A 37 10.04 -2.07 5.01
CA MET A 37 9.47 -2.04 6.36
C MET A 37 8.91 -3.41 6.73
N ASP A 38 9.44 -4.01 7.80
CA ASP A 38 8.91 -5.24 8.34
C ASP A 38 7.67 -4.92 9.17
N TRP A 39 6.51 -5.17 8.58
CA TRP A 39 5.22 -4.97 9.23
C TRP A 39 4.84 -6.11 10.18
N SER A 40 5.62 -7.19 10.25
CA SER A 40 5.27 -8.38 11.04
C SER A 40 5.03 -8.06 12.51
N PRO A 41 5.90 -7.29 13.22
CA PRO A 41 5.65 -6.92 14.61
C PRO A 41 4.35 -6.12 14.78
N VAL A 42 4.10 -5.16 13.89
CA VAL A 42 2.88 -4.32 13.91
C VAL A 42 1.63 -5.17 13.70
N MET A 43 1.65 -6.08 12.72
CA MET A 43 0.52 -6.97 12.45
C MET A 43 0.27 -7.93 13.61
N ASP A 44 1.31 -8.47 14.25
CA ASP A 44 1.17 -9.39 15.39
C ASP A 44 0.63 -8.66 16.62
N ALA A 45 1.07 -7.42 16.87
CA ALA A 45 0.52 -6.57 17.92
C ALA A 45 -0.96 -6.20 17.67
N ILE A 46 -1.33 -5.87 16.42
CA ILE A 46 -2.74 -5.63 16.05
C ILE A 46 -3.57 -6.90 16.27
N ILE A 47 -3.10 -8.07 15.80
CA ILE A 47 -3.79 -9.36 16.02
C ILE A 47 -4.02 -9.63 17.52
N LYS A 48 -3.01 -9.35 18.34
CA LYS A 48 -3.09 -9.51 19.79
C LYS A 48 -4.19 -8.62 20.38
N VAL A 49 -4.24 -7.34 19.98
CA VAL A 49 -5.21 -6.36 20.49
C VAL A 49 -6.63 -6.62 19.99
N GLU A 50 -6.79 -7.03 18.73
CA GLU A 50 -8.10 -7.20 18.08
C GLU A 50 -8.83 -8.47 18.52
N SER A 51 -8.10 -9.57 18.70
CA SER A 51 -8.74 -10.89 18.90
C SER A 51 -7.94 -11.85 19.78
N ASN A 52 -6.76 -11.43 20.26
CA ASN A 52 -5.80 -12.32 20.90
C ASN A 52 -5.45 -13.54 20.02
N GLY A 53 -5.43 -13.36 18.68
CA GLY A 53 -5.14 -14.43 17.72
C GLY A 53 -6.33 -15.31 17.33
N ASN A 54 -7.54 -15.05 17.84
CA ASN A 54 -8.72 -15.85 17.50
C ASN A 54 -9.18 -15.57 16.05
N SER A 55 -8.86 -16.51 15.15
CA SER A 55 -9.24 -16.45 13.74
C SER A 55 -10.75 -16.50 13.49
N ARG A 56 -11.57 -16.85 14.48
CA ARG A 56 -13.04 -16.89 14.40
C ARG A 56 -13.72 -15.78 15.20
N ALA A 57 -12.97 -14.80 15.72
CA ALA A 57 -13.55 -13.69 16.47
C ALA A 57 -14.57 -12.89 15.64
N THR A 58 -15.65 -12.44 16.26
CA THR A 58 -16.71 -11.66 15.62
C THR A 58 -17.14 -10.50 16.51
N ASN A 59 -17.21 -9.29 15.95
CA ASN A 59 -17.76 -8.11 16.60
C ASN A 59 -18.53 -7.27 15.57
N GLY A 60 -19.86 -7.37 15.58
CA GLY A 60 -20.71 -6.75 14.57
C GLY A 60 -20.33 -7.23 13.16
N LYS A 61 -19.94 -6.29 12.28
CA LYS A 61 -19.50 -6.61 10.90
C LYS A 61 -18.02 -6.99 10.81
N SER A 62 -17.23 -6.74 11.85
CA SER A 62 -15.81 -7.08 11.92
C SER A 62 -15.62 -8.53 12.31
N VAL A 63 -14.75 -9.24 11.58
CA VAL A 63 -14.51 -10.67 11.83
C VAL A 63 -13.04 -11.04 11.67
N GLY A 64 -12.67 -12.17 12.26
CA GLY A 64 -11.35 -12.77 12.16
C GLY A 64 -10.32 -12.14 13.09
N ALA A 65 -9.08 -12.61 12.96
CA ALA A 65 -8.02 -12.29 13.90
C ALA A 65 -7.64 -10.80 13.92
N MET A 66 -7.88 -10.09 12.81
CA MET A 66 -7.60 -8.65 12.66
C MET A 66 -8.88 -7.81 12.60
N GLN A 67 -10.04 -8.38 12.93
CA GLN A 67 -11.35 -7.69 12.99
C GLN A 67 -11.67 -6.88 11.72
N ILE A 68 -11.57 -7.53 10.56
CA ILE A 68 -11.72 -6.86 9.26
C ILE A 68 -13.20 -6.70 8.90
N THR A 69 -13.58 -5.54 8.37
CA THR A 69 -14.94 -5.22 7.90
C THR A 69 -15.16 -5.55 6.41
N PRO A 70 -16.41 -5.67 5.94
CA PRO A 70 -16.71 -5.80 4.50
C PRO A 70 -16.21 -4.62 3.67
N VAL A 71 -16.19 -3.40 4.24
CA VAL A 71 -15.72 -2.18 3.57
C VAL A 71 -14.23 -2.28 3.27
N LEU A 72 -13.42 -2.79 4.20
CA LEU A 72 -11.98 -3.00 3.98
C LEU A 72 -11.72 -4.03 2.87
N VAL A 73 -12.52 -5.11 2.79
CA VAL A 73 -12.44 -6.10 1.71
C VAL A 73 -12.77 -5.47 0.36
N ALA A 74 -13.82 -4.63 0.31
CA ALA A 74 -14.17 -3.89 -0.90
C ALA A 74 -13.05 -2.94 -1.35
N GLU A 75 -12.44 -2.21 -0.41
CA GLU A 75 -11.30 -1.32 -0.66
C GLU A 75 -10.09 -2.12 -1.19
N CYS A 76 -9.74 -3.24 -0.57
CA CYS A 76 -8.69 -4.13 -1.08
C CYS A 76 -8.94 -4.55 -2.54
N ASN A 77 -10.18 -4.94 -2.86
CA ASN A 77 -10.54 -5.30 -4.22
C ASN A 77 -10.53 -4.11 -5.19
N GLN A 78 -10.81 -2.90 -4.73
CA GLN A 78 -10.68 -1.69 -5.54
C GLN A 78 -9.20 -1.38 -5.83
N ILE A 79 -8.33 -1.50 -4.83
CA ILE A 79 -6.89 -1.33 -4.98
C ILE A 79 -6.33 -2.34 -5.99
N LEU A 80 -6.71 -3.62 -5.88
CA LEU A 80 -6.26 -4.67 -6.81
C LEU A 80 -6.73 -4.39 -8.24
N ARG A 81 -7.93 -3.83 -8.44
CA ARG A 81 -8.40 -3.38 -9.76
C ARG A 81 -7.56 -2.24 -10.31
N LYS A 82 -7.26 -1.22 -9.50
CA LYS A 82 -6.38 -0.10 -9.90
C LYS A 82 -4.99 -0.60 -10.32
N LYS A 83 -4.47 -1.61 -9.62
CA LYS A 83 -3.21 -2.29 -9.93
C LYS A 83 -3.30 -3.32 -11.08
N LYS A 84 -4.45 -3.42 -11.78
CA LYS A 84 -4.72 -4.40 -12.86
C LYS A 84 -4.49 -5.86 -12.47
N SER A 85 -4.54 -6.19 -11.17
CA SER A 85 -4.40 -7.57 -10.69
C SER A 85 -5.69 -8.35 -10.93
N LYS A 86 -5.58 -9.65 -11.23
CA LYS A 86 -6.73 -10.58 -11.33
C LYS A 86 -7.20 -11.09 -9.97
N LYS A 87 -6.38 -11.01 -8.92
CA LYS A 87 -6.69 -11.50 -7.56
C LYS A 87 -7.86 -10.73 -6.94
N ARG A 88 -8.76 -11.42 -6.24
CA ARG A 88 -9.84 -10.82 -5.45
C ARG A 88 -9.98 -11.52 -4.11
N PHE A 89 -10.34 -10.76 -3.08
CA PHE A 89 -10.69 -11.27 -1.77
C PHE A 89 -12.21 -11.44 -1.64
N ASN A 90 -12.61 -12.51 -0.97
CA ASN A 90 -13.98 -12.78 -0.56
C ASN A 90 -14.20 -12.41 0.92
N LEU A 91 -15.45 -12.25 1.35
CA LEU A 91 -15.75 -11.93 2.75
C LEU A 91 -15.29 -13.01 3.74
N SER A 92 -15.23 -14.28 3.31
CA SER A 92 -14.73 -15.39 4.11
C SER A 92 -13.21 -15.35 4.33
N ASP A 93 -12.46 -14.64 3.48
CA ASP A 93 -11.00 -14.54 3.59
C ASP A 93 -10.54 -13.82 4.86
N ARG A 94 -11.44 -13.05 5.48
CA ARG A 94 -11.20 -12.36 6.75
C ARG A 94 -10.94 -13.32 7.92
N PHE A 95 -11.36 -14.59 7.83
CA PHE A 95 -11.07 -15.60 8.84
C PHE A 95 -9.67 -16.21 8.68
N SER A 96 -8.98 -15.99 7.55
CA SER A 96 -7.60 -16.43 7.35
C SER A 96 -6.63 -15.37 7.86
N ILE A 97 -5.75 -15.74 8.80
CA ILE A 97 -4.71 -14.83 9.32
C ILE A 97 -3.78 -14.37 8.19
N ALA A 98 -3.35 -15.29 7.33
CA ALA A 98 -2.46 -14.97 6.21
C ALA A 98 -3.11 -13.96 5.24
N LYS A 99 -4.37 -14.18 4.84
CA LYS A 99 -5.07 -13.23 3.96
C LYS A 99 -5.39 -11.91 4.66
N SER A 100 -5.62 -11.92 5.97
CA SER A 100 -5.81 -10.71 6.77
C SER A 100 -4.55 -9.84 6.80
N LYS A 101 -3.38 -10.45 7.02
CA LYS A 101 -2.07 -9.79 6.92
C LYS A 101 -1.83 -9.23 5.51
N GLU A 102 -2.21 -9.97 4.47
CA GLU A 102 -2.11 -9.47 3.10
C GLU A 102 -3.02 -8.25 2.84
N MET A 103 -4.27 -8.29 3.32
CA MET A 103 -5.18 -7.15 3.21
C MET A 103 -4.63 -5.92 3.96
N PHE A 104 -4.02 -6.11 5.13
CA PHE A 104 -3.34 -5.04 5.86
C PHE A 104 -2.25 -4.38 4.98
N LEU A 105 -1.34 -5.18 4.42
CA LEU A 105 -0.24 -4.68 3.58
C LEU A 105 -0.77 -3.95 2.33
N LEU A 106 -1.86 -4.43 1.75
CA LEU A 106 -2.46 -3.80 0.58
C LEU A 106 -3.01 -2.41 0.91
N ILE A 107 -3.70 -2.26 2.04
CA ILE A 107 -4.17 -0.97 2.56
C ILE A 107 -2.98 -0.03 2.82
N GLN A 108 -1.95 -0.49 3.52
CA GLN A 108 -0.75 0.32 3.79
C GLN A 108 -0.08 0.80 2.50
N SER A 109 0.02 -0.07 1.49
CA SER A 109 0.66 0.28 0.20
C SER A 109 -0.01 1.44 -0.54
N MET A 110 -1.28 1.73 -0.25
CA MET A 110 -2.03 2.80 -0.91
C MET A 110 -2.21 4.02 -0.04
N HIS A 111 -2.48 3.81 1.25
CA HIS A 111 -2.89 4.89 2.15
C HIS A 111 -1.77 5.35 3.07
N ASN A 112 -0.66 4.62 3.13
CA ASN A 112 0.51 4.92 3.95
C ASN A 112 1.84 4.66 3.21
N PRO A 113 2.10 5.34 2.08
CA PRO A 113 3.29 5.07 1.24
C PRO A 113 4.62 5.42 1.92
N LEU A 114 4.60 6.22 2.99
CA LEU A 114 5.79 6.61 3.76
C LEU A 114 6.07 5.66 4.93
N ASN A 115 5.28 4.58 5.10
CA ASN A 115 5.43 3.58 6.15
C ASN A 115 5.39 4.13 7.59
N ASP A 116 4.52 5.10 7.85
CA ASP A 116 4.32 5.65 9.20
C ASP A 116 3.55 4.63 10.09
N ILE A 117 4.20 4.16 11.16
CA ILE A 117 3.64 3.15 12.07
C ILE A 117 2.42 3.69 12.82
N GLU A 118 2.47 4.92 13.32
CA GLU A 118 1.37 5.52 14.07
C GLU A 118 0.14 5.69 13.17
N LYS A 119 0.35 6.20 11.96
CA LYS A 119 -0.71 6.29 10.95
C LYS A 119 -1.30 4.92 10.64
N ALA A 120 -0.47 3.89 10.47
CA ALA A 120 -0.94 2.54 10.20
C ALA A 120 -1.87 2.02 11.30
N ILE A 121 -1.46 2.16 12.56
CA ILE A 121 -2.20 1.70 13.73
C ILE A 121 -3.50 2.48 13.90
N ARG A 122 -3.44 3.82 13.83
CA ARG A 122 -4.63 4.66 14.03
C ARG A 122 -5.62 4.53 12.90
N ALA A 123 -5.16 4.43 11.66
CA ALA A 123 -6.04 4.22 10.51
C ALA A 123 -6.70 2.84 10.54
N TRP A 124 -6.05 1.82 11.11
CA TRP A 124 -6.67 0.51 11.31
C TRP A 124 -7.88 0.58 12.24
N ASN A 125 -7.79 1.38 13.31
CA ASN A 125 -8.88 1.55 14.27
C ASN A 125 -9.97 2.53 13.82
N GLY A 126 -9.57 3.69 13.29
CA GLY A 126 -10.46 4.83 13.01
C GLY A 126 -10.79 5.05 11.54
N GLY A 127 -10.24 4.25 10.63
CA GLY A 127 -10.28 4.51 9.20
C GLY A 127 -9.36 5.66 8.77
N LEU A 128 -9.37 6.03 7.49
CA LEU A 128 -8.44 7.02 6.92
C LEU A 128 -8.57 8.43 7.51
N ASN A 129 -9.75 8.78 8.03
CA ASN A 129 -10.05 10.07 8.66
C ASN A 129 -10.06 9.95 10.20
N TYR A 130 -9.18 9.12 10.75
CA TYR A 130 -9.13 8.89 12.20
C TYR A 130 -8.91 10.19 12.98
N SER A 131 -9.44 10.23 14.21
CA SER A 131 -9.11 11.27 15.19
C SER A 131 -8.05 10.74 16.16
N VAL A 132 -6.97 11.49 16.35
CA VAL A 132 -5.89 11.16 17.32
C VAL A 132 -6.48 10.92 18.71
N LYS A 133 -7.34 11.83 19.19
CA LYS A 133 -7.99 11.71 20.50
C LYS A 133 -8.82 10.42 20.63
N ARG A 134 -9.55 10.03 19.58
CA ARG A 134 -10.42 8.83 19.63
C ARG A 134 -9.63 7.53 19.52
N THR A 135 -8.54 7.53 18.77
CA THR A 135 -7.71 6.32 18.54
C THR A 135 -6.59 6.16 19.58
N GLN A 136 -6.39 7.13 20.48
CA GLN A 136 -5.28 7.13 21.44
C GLN A 136 -5.19 5.86 22.28
N ARG A 137 -6.30 5.46 22.91
CA ARG A 137 -6.35 4.24 23.73
C ARG A 137 -6.03 2.97 22.92
N TYR A 138 -6.45 2.93 21.66
CA TYR A 138 -6.14 1.80 20.78
C TYR A 138 -4.66 1.78 20.42
N PHE A 139 -4.11 2.94 20.04
CA PHE A 139 -2.69 3.10 19.74
C PHE A 139 -1.80 2.65 20.90
N GLU A 140 -2.10 3.11 22.12
CA GLU A 140 -1.37 2.70 23.34
C GLU A 140 -1.39 1.18 23.58
N LYS A 141 -2.54 0.53 23.35
CA LYS A 141 -2.64 -0.94 23.48
C LYS A 141 -1.72 -1.66 22.48
N VAL A 142 -1.67 -1.17 21.24
CA VAL A 142 -0.82 -1.77 20.19
C VAL A 142 0.66 -1.51 20.48
N MET A 143 1.03 -0.30 20.89
CA MET A 143 2.42 0.04 21.26
C MET A 143 2.90 -0.77 22.46
N LYS A 144 2.03 -1.00 23.46
CA LYS A 144 2.32 -1.91 24.56
C LYS A 144 2.53 -3.35 24.09
N ALA A 145 1.72 -3.83 23.14
CA ALA A 145 1.88 -5.16 22.57
C ALA A 145 3.14 -5.30 21.70
N LEU A 146 3.64 -4.20 21.12
CA LEU A 146 4.91 -4.13 20.40
C LEU A 146 6.15 -4.15 21.32
N GLY A 147 5.98 -3.92 22.63
CA GLY A 147 7.10 -3.72 23.55
C GLY A 147 7.75 -2.34 23.43
N ALA A 148 7.02 -1.36 22.90
CA ALA A 148 7.50 0.00 22.64
C ALA A 148 6.90 1.05 23.61
N ALA A 149 6.29 0.61 24.71
CA ALA A 149 5.66 1.44 25.74
C ALA A 149 5.93 0.91 27.15
#